data_AF-A0A643IPP1-F1
#
_entry.id   AF-A0A643IPP1-F1
#
_cell.length_a   1.000
_cell.length_b   1.000
_cell.length_c   1.000
_cell.angle_alpha   90.00
_cell.angle_beta   90.00
_cell.angle_gamma   90.00
#
_symmetry.space_group_name_H-M   'P 1'
#
loop_
_entity.id
_entity.type
_entity.pdbx_description
1 polymer ?
#
loop_
_entity_poly.entity_id
_entity_poly.type
_entity_poly.pdbx_seq_one_letter_code
_entity_poly.pdbx_strand_id
1 'polypeptide(L)'
;LHTRRVIGWAFSAKPDAELVIKALDMAYEQRGKPQQVLFHSDQGSQYASRLFRQRLWRYRMQQSMSRRGNCWDNSPMERLFRSL
;
A
#
# COMPACT_ATOMS: atom_id res chain seq x y z
N LEU A 1 -8.47 15.11 9.42
CA LEU A 1 -8.62 15.32 7.96
C LEU A 1 -7.45 14.60 7.27
N HIS A 2 -7.73 13.57 6.47
CA HIS A 2 -6.70 12.82 5.74
C HIS A 2 -6.60 13.40 4.32
N THR A 3 -5.40 13.81 3.90
CA THR A 3 -5.17 14.30 2.53
C THR A 3 -5.17 13.12 1.56
N ARG A 4 -6.01 13.13 0.52
CA ARG A 4 -6.07 12.09 -0.53
C ARG A 4 -4.93 12.18 -1.55
N ARG A 5 -3.72 12.51 -1.08
CA ARG A 5 -2.54 12.73 -1.93
C ARG A 5 -1.89 11.39 -2.29
N VAL A 6 -1.61 11.18 -3.56
CA VAL A 6 -0.72 10.10 -4.01
C VAL A 6 0.72 10.46 -3.64
N ILE A 7 1.37 9.60 -2.87
CA ILE A 7 2.72 9.82 -2.32
C ILE A 7 3.73 8.76 -2.76
N GLY A 8 3.34 7.80 -3.60
CA GLY A 8 4.24 6.81 -4.18
C GLY A 8 3.53 6.00 -5.26
N TRP A 9 4.27 5.65 -6.30
CA TRP A 9 3.78 4.87 -7.43
C TRP A 9 4.94 4.08 -8.05
N ALA A 10 4.59 3.04 -8.81
CA ALA A 10 5.54 2.27 -9.59
C ALA A 10 4.81 1.61 -10.77
N PHE A 11 5.56 1.25 -11.81
CA PHE A 11 5.04 0.57 -12.99
C PHE A 11 5.76 -0.78 -13.18
N SER A 12 5.01 -1.80 -13.56
CA SER A 12 5.51 -3.14 -13.89
C SER A 12 4.54 -3.81 -14.86
N ALA A 13 5.05 -4.73 -15.66
CA ALA A 13 4.23 -5.59 -16.51
C ALA A 13 3.46 -6.66 -15.69
N LYS A 14 3.77 -6.83 -14.41
CA LYS A 14 3.17 -7.83 -13.52
C LYS A 14 2.67 -7.20 -12.22
N PRO A 15 1.45 -7.54 -11.77
CA PRO A 15 0.92 -7.11 -10.47
C PRO A 15 1.45 -8.03 -9.36
N ASP A 16 2.72 -7.87 -8.98
CA ASP A 16 3.40 -8.68 -7.97
C ASP A 16 3.81 -7.91 -6.71
N ALA A 17 4.39 -8.63 -5.76
CA ALA A 17 4.87 -8.04 -4.50
C ALA A 17 5.97 -7.00 -4.71
N GLU A 18 6.83 -7.18 -5.71
CA GLU A 18 7.92 -6.25 -6.01
C GLU A 18 7.39 -4.89 -6.47
N LEU A 19 6.32 -4.89 -7.28
CA LEU A 19 5.66 -3.66 -7.71
C LEU A 19 5.16 -2.84 -6.51
N VAL A 20 4.43 -3.46 -5.59
CA VAL A 20 3.89 -2.75 -4.42
C VAL A 20 4.96 -2.35 -3.41
N ILE A 21 6.06 -3.11 -3.30
CA ILE A 21 7.24 -2.72 -2.51
C ILE A 21 7.87 -1.45 -3.08
N LYS A 22 8.06 -1.35 -4.40
CA LYS A 22 8.66 -0.16 -5.03
C LYS A 22 7.84 1.11 -4.77
N ALA A 23 6.52 1.01 -4.88
CA ALA A 23 5.62 2.14 -4.59
C ALA A 23 5.68 2.53 -3.10
N LEU A 24 5.73 1.55 -2.19
CA LEU A 24 5.88 1.77 -0.75
C LEU A 24 7.23 2.43 -0.40
N ASP A 25 8.33 1.93 -0.98
CA ASP A 25 9.68 2.45 -0.75
C ASP A 25 9.76 3.93 -1.16
N MET A 26 9.21 4.28 -2.33
CA MET A 26 9.12 5.67 -2.79
C MET A 26 8.34 6.55 -1.79
N ALA A 27 7.17 6.08 -1.33
CA ALA A 27 6.35 6.81 -0.38
C ALA A 27 7.03 7.00 0.97
N TYR A 28 7.73 5.98 1.46
CA TYR A 28 8.45 6.02 2.72
C TYR A 28 9.59 7.05 2.70
N GLU A 29 10.40 7.04 1.64
CA GLU A 29 11.50 7.99 1.46
C GLU A 29 10.99 9.42 1.26
N GLN A 30 9.98 9.62 0.38
CA GLN A 30 9.43 10.95 0.10
C GLN A 30 8.80 11.60 1.34
N ARG A 31 8.29 10.80 2.28
CA ARG A 31 7.69 11.27 3.53
C ARG A 31 8.70 11.42 4.67
N GLY A 32 9.99 11.22 4.41
CA GLY A 32 11.04 11.40 5.42
C GLY A 32 11.08 10.26 6.45
N LYS A 33 10.84 9.01 6.02
CA LYS A 33 10.95 7.80 6.84
C LYS A 33 10.08 7.84 8.12
N PRO A 34 8.77 8.08 8.00
CA PRO A 34 7.89 8.24 9.15
C PRO A 34 7.84 7.00 10.03
N GLN A 35 7.69 7.21 11.33
CA GLN A 35 7.50 6.15 12.33
C GLN A 35 6.03 6.03 12.74
N GLN A 36 5.68 4.91 13.37
CA GLN A 36 4.32 4.65 13.89
C GLN A 36 3.24 4.71 12.79
N VAL A 37 3.55 4.21 11.60
CA VAL A 37 2.65 4.22 10.44
C VAL A 37 1.78 2.97 10.42
N LEU A 38 0.49 3.17 10.17
CA LEU A 38 -0.45 2.11 9.80
C LEU A 38 -0.53 2.01 8.27
N PHE A 39 -0.18 0.86 7.70
CA PHE A 39 -0.40 0.54 6.30
C PHE A 39 -1.68 -0.27 6.16
N HIS A 40 -2.69 0.28 5.47
CA HIS A 40 -3.97 -0.39 5.22
C HIS A 40 -4.12 -0.77 3.75
N SER A 41 -4.50 -2.01 3.46
CA SER A 41 -4.78 -2.52 2.12
C SER A 41 -5.99 -3.45 2.10
N ASP A 42 -6.41 -3.87 0.90
CA ASP A 42 -7.23 -5.08 0.75
C ASP A 42 -6.42 -6.36 1.04
N GLN A 43 -7.06 -7.52 0.89
CA GLN A 43 -6.44 -8.85 1.05
C GLN A 43 -5.73 -9.37 -0.22
N GLY A 44 -5.29 -8.48 -1.12
CA GLY A 44 -4.55 -8.86 -2.32
C GLY A 44 -3.31 -9.71 -2.00
N SER A 45 -3.02 -10.68 -2.87
CA SER A 45 -1.91 -11.63 -2.68
C SER A 45 -0.55 -10.95 -2.58
N GLN A 46 -0.37 -9.83 -3.29
CA GLN A 46 0.82 -8.98 -3.23
C GLN A 46 1.05 -8.39 -1.82
N TYR A 47 -0.01 -7.96 -1.13
CA TYR A 47 0.06 -7.38 0.22
C TYR A 47 0.15 -8.45 1.32
N ALA A 48 -0.40 -9.64 1.07
CA ALA A 48 -0.29 -10.79 1.96
C ALA A 48 1.05 -11.53 1.82
N SER A 49 1.83 -11.24 0.77
CA SER A 49 3.09 -11.91 0.47
C SER A 49 4.13 -11.74 1.59
N ARG A 50 4.98 -12.76 1.75
CA ARG A 50 6.08 -12.73 2.74
C ARG A 50 7.03 -11.56 2.50
N LEU A 51 7.36 -11.27 1.24
CA LEU A 51 8.24 -10.16 0.87
C LEU A 51 7.67 -8.82 1.34
N PHE A 52 6.39 -8.57 1.07
CA PHE A 52 5.75 -7.31 1.46
C PHE A 52 5.69 -7.15 2.98
N ARG A 53 5.31 -8.22 3.69
CA ARG A 53 5.27 -8.23 5.17
C ARG A 53 6.64 -7.99 5.79
N GLN A 54 7.71 -8.57 5.21
CA GLN A 54 9.08 -8.30 5.64
C GLN A 54 9.48 -6.84 5.42
N ARG A 55 9.03 -6.22 4.32
CA ARG A 55 9.28 -4.81 4.05
C ARG A 55 8.60 -3.90 5.07
N LEU A 56 7.32 -4.14 5.37
CA LEU A 56 6.60 -3.40 6.42
C LEU A 56 7.28 -3.54 7.78
N TRP A 57 7.73 -4.74 8.12
CA TRP A 57 8.45 -5.00 9.37
C TRP A 57 9.76 -4.19 9.46
N ARG A 58 10.55 -4.13 8.38
CA ARG A 58 11.79 -3.32 8.32
C ARG A 58 11.52 -1.83 8.56
N TYR A 59 10.38 -1.33 8.09
CA TYR A 59 9.95 0.06 8.32
C TYR A 59 9.15 0.27 9.61
N ARG A 60 8.97 -0.78 10.43
CA ARG A 60 8.20 -0.75 11.67
C ARG A 60 6.76 -0.23 11.46
N MET A 61 6.17 -0.59 10.34
CA MET A 61 4.79 -0.25 10.01
C MET A 61 3.85 -1.34 10.51
N GLN A 62 2.71 -0.93 11.08
CA GLN A 62 1.63 -1.84 11.44
C GLN A 62 0.79 -2.13 10.20
N GLN A 63 0.55 -3.40 9.89
CA GLN A 63 -0.30 -3.79 8.78
C GLN A 63 -1.76 -3.90 9.23
N SER A 64 -2.67 -3.41 8.40
CA SER A 64 -4.11 -3.61 8.50
C SER A 64 -4.65 -4.06 7.15
N MET A 65 -5.56 -5.01 7.13
CA MET A 65 -6.22 -5.45 5.90
C MET A 65 -7.73 -5.42 6.07
N SER A 66 -8.45 -5.11 4.99
CA SER A 66 -9.91 -5.17 4.96
C SER A 66 -10.43 -6.60 5.20
N ARG A 67 -11.72 -6.71 5.56
CA ARG A 67 -12.40 -8.01 5.69
C ARG A 67 -12.66 -8.62 4.32
N ARG A 68 -12.65 -9.96 4.24
CA ARG A 68 -13.08 -10.67 3.01
C ARG A 68 -14.49 -10.25 2.64
N GLY A 69 -14.71 -9.93 1.36
CA GLY A 69 -16.01 -9.55 0.82
C GLY A 69 -16.42 -8.09 1.07
N ASN A 70 -15.56 -7.24 1.65
CA ASN A 70 -15.84 -5.82 1.83
C ASN A 70 -15.10 -4.95 0.80
N CYS A 71 -15.72 -4.71 -0.36
CA CYS A 71 -15.18 -3.83 -1.40
C CYS A 71 -15.19 -2.35 -1.01
N TRP A 72 -16.01 -1.96 -0.02
CA TRP A 72 -16.16 -0.57 0.41
C TRP A 72 -14.88 0.03 1.02
N ASP A 73 -14.05 -0.79 1.66
CA ASP A 73 -12.76 -0.36 2.25
C ASP A 73 -11.73 0.05 1.17
N ASN A 74 -11.80 -0.56 -0.01
CA ASN A 74 -10.91 -0.25 -1.14
C ASN A 74 -11.48 0.79 -2.11
N SER A 75 -12.75 1.16 -1.95
CA SER A 75 -13.47 2.08 -2.84
C SER A 75 -12.76 3.43 -3.09
N PRO A 76 -12.03 4.05 -2.13
CA PRO A 76 -11.26 5.27 -2.39
C PRO A 76 -10.12 5.07 -3.40
N MET A 77 -9.43 3.92 -3.35
CA MET A 77 -8.38 3.56 -4.30
C MET A 77 -8.98 3.24 -5.68
N GLU A 78 -10.06 2.46 -5.73
CA GLU A 78 -10.74 2.14 -6.99
C GLU A 78 -11.28 3.40 -7.70
N ARG A 79 -11.77 4.38 -6.94
CA ARG A 79 -12.23 5.66 -7.51
C ARG A 79 -11.08 6.46 -8.13
N LEU A 80 -9.89 6.48 -7.49
CA LEU A 80 -8.71 7.15 -8.02
C LEU A 80 -8.31 6.55 -9.38
N PHE A 81 -8.25 5.22 -9.49
CA PHE A 81 -7.90 4.55 -10.75
C PHE A 81 -8.94 4.73 -11.86
N ARG A 82 -10.21 4.99 -11.52
CA ARG A 82 -11.26 5.31 -12.51
C ARG A 82 -11.18 6.75 -13.03
N SER A 83 -10.52 7.65 -12.32
CA SER A 83 -10.43 9.07 -12.68
C SER A 83 -9.07 9.50 -13.26
N LEU A 84 -8.12 8.57 -13.37
CA LEU A 84 -6.86 8.73 -14.10
C LEU A 84 -7.05 8.26 -15.54
#